data_AF-A0A3A6N804-F1
#
_entry.id   AF-A0A3A6N804-F1
#
_cell.length_a   1.000
_cell.length_b   1.000
_cell.length_c   1.000
_cell.angle_alpha   90.00
_cell.angle_beta   90.00
_cell.angle_gamma   90.00
#
_symmetry.space_group_name_H-M   'P 1'
#
loop_
_entity.id
_entity.type
_entity.pdbx_description
1 polymer ?
#
loop_
_entity_poly.entity_id
_entity_poly.type
_entity_poly.pdbx_seq_one_letter_code
_entity_poly.pdbx_strand_id
1 'polypeptide(L)'
;MLLPGEILDTYHINTMLIKDRLIRGEGSRISRTFPVISRVVRIVLLFFGLICLWPGDFSFATADDYAREIRELAQAGDAEAQFALAQLLDLGQRPERDRAEAVTWLRRAADHGLAAASYTLGLKYEFGATLPKDLKEAAAWYRRAALQDLPMAQYRLGLLHLPEEEGTAEPVPAFAWLSLAAEHGYPGAAEARDRAAALLTREERNPAKGLREKLRQQIRQQRKK
;
A
#
# COMPACT_ATOMS: atom_id res chain seq x y z
N MET A 1 3.94 -42.71 9.89
CA MET A 1 4.17 -41.35 9.35
C MET A 1 3.38 -41.31 8.05
N LEU A 2 2.16 -40.76 8.10
CA LEU A 2 1.24 -40.68 6.95
C LEU A 2 1.37 -39.28 6.34
N LEU A 3 1.36 -39.19 5.01
CA LEU A 3 1.60 -37.94 4.29
C LEU A 3 0.42 -36.95 4.46
N PRO A 4 0.65 -35.63 4.41
CA PRO A 4 -0.36 -34.61 4.68
C PRO A 4 -1.63 -34.66 3.81
N GLY A 5 -1.62 -35.36 2.66
CA GLY A 5 -2.79 -35.58 1.82
C GLY A 5 -3.82 -36.57 2.40
N GLU A 6 -3.38 -37.61 3.12
CA GLU A 6 -4.29 -38.65 3.64
C GLU A 6 -5.09 -38.19 4.87
N ILE A 7 -4.58 -37.18 5.58
CA ILE A 7 -5.28 -36.55 6.71
C ILE A 7 -6.47 -35.75 6.19
N LEU A 8 -6.32 -35.01 5.08
CA LEU A 8 -7.43 -34.22 4.53
C LEU A 8 -8.55 -35.12 3.99
N ASP A 9 -8.21 -36.23 3.33
CA ASP A 9 -9.22 -37.15 2.79
C ASP A 9 -10.00 -37.87 3.89
N THR A 10 -9.33 -38.25 4.99
CA THR A 10 -10.01 -38.88 6.14
C THR A 10 -10.95 -37.90 6.86
N TYR A 11 -10.57 -36.62 6.95
CA TYR A 11 -11.43 -35.57 7.52
C TYR A 11 -12.59 -35.21 6.60
N HIS A 12 -12.38 -35.16 5.28
CA HIS A 12 -13.44 -34.81 4.33
C HIS A 12 -14.49 -35.93 4.20
N ILE A 13 -14.05 -37.19 4.16
CA ILE A 13 -14.94 -38.37 4.12
C ILE A 13 -15.78 -38.46 5.40
N ASN A 14 -15.17 -38.27 6.58
CA ASN A 14 -15.93 -38.28 7.84
C ASN A 14 -16.92 -37.12 7.95
N THR A 15 -16.56 -35.92 7.47
CA THR A 15 -17.46 -34.76 7.54
C THR A 15 -18.66 -34.89 6.61
N MET A 16 -18.49 -35.51 5.43
CA MET A 16 -19.59 -35.79 4.50
C MET A 16 -20.53 -36.89 5.02
N LEU A 17 -19.99 -38.01 5.53
CA LEU A 17 -20.81 -39.08 6.10
C LEU A 17 -21.61 -38.64 7.33
N ILE A 18 -21.07 -37.73 8.13
CA ILE A 18 -21.73 -37.17 9.30
C ILE A 18 -22.84 -36.19 8.87
N LYS A 19 -22.57 -35.30 7.91
CA LYS A 19 -23.59 -34.39 7.33
C LYS A 19 -24.80 -35.15 6.81
N ASP A 20 -24.56 -36.22 6.04
CA ASP A 20 -25.61 -36.94 5.34
C ASP A 20 -26.49 -37.82 6.27
N ARG A 21 -25.95 -38.26 7.42
CA ARG A 21 -26.72 -38.94 8.47
C ARG A 21 -27.46 -37.99 9.42
N LEU A 22 -26.93 -36.79 9.64
CA LEU A 22 -27.61 -35.74 10.41
C LEU A 22 -28.84 -35.19 9.68
N ILE A 23 -28.74 -35.01 8.36
CA ILE A 23 -29.87 -34.53 7.53
C ILE A 23 -31.01 -35.58 7.47
N ARG A 24 -30.69 -36.88 7.54
CA ARG A 24 -31.68 -37.97 7.53
C ARG A 24 -32.35 -38.26 8.88
N GLY A 25 -32.09 -37.45 9.91
CA GLY A 25 -32.76 -37.57 11.22
C GLY A 25 -32.29 -38.76 12.09
N GLU A 26 -31.20 -39.43 11.72
CA GLU A 26 -30.64 -40.57 12.47
C GLU A 26 -29.66 -40.14 13.58
N GLY A 27 -29.80 -38.91 14.10
CA GLY A 27 -28.86 -38.31 15.06
C GLY A 27 -28.70 -39.08 16.38
N SER A 28 -29.69 -39.90 16.76
CA SER A 28 -29.67 -40.67 18.01
C SER A 28 -28.75 -41.90 17.99
N ARG A 29 -28.28 -42.36 16.82
CA ARG A 29 -27.34 -43.49 16.71
C ARG A 29 -25.87 -43.09 16.68
N ILE A 30 -25.56 -41.80 16.52
CA ILE A 30 -24.17 -41.29 16.46
C ILE A 30 -23.49 -41.33 17.85
N SER A 31 -24.26 -41.30 18.94
CA SER A 31 -23.70 -41.26 20.31
C SER A 31 -23.11 -42.59 20.80
N ARG A 32 -23.40 -43.73 20.16
CA ARG A 32 -22.93 -45.06 20.62
C ARG A 32 -21.61 -45.50 20.02
N THR A 33 -21.09 -44.83 19.00
CA THR A 33 -19.87 -45.27 18.28
C THR A 33 -18.62 -44.44 18.56
N PHE A 34 -18.70 -43.30 19.24
CA PHE A 34 -17.53 -42.45 19.54
C PHE A 34 -17.57 -41.89 20.97
N PRO A 35 -17.02 -42.60 21.98
CA PRO A 35 -17.17 -42.20 23.38
C PRO A 35 -16.23 -41.07 23.84
N VAL A 36 -15.38 -40.49 22.97
CA VAL A 36 -14.44 -39.43 23.38
C VAL A 36 -14.39 -38.31 22.35
N ILE A 37 -15.44 -37.50 22.28
CA ILE A 37 -15.34 -36.16 21.68
C ILE A 37 -14.73 -35.25 22.75
N SER A 38 -13.47 -34.86 22.55
CA SER A 38 -12.72 -33.94 23.42
C SER A 38 -13.55 -32.68 23.76
N ARG A 39 -13.42 -32.18 25.00
CA ARG A 39 -14.05 -30.91 25.44
C ARG A 39 -13.82 -29.77 24.44
N VAL A 40 -12.66 -29.76 23.78
CA VAL A 40 -12.30 -28.78 22.75
C VAL A 40 -13.23 -28.84 21.55
N VAL A 41 -13.57 -30.04 21.06
CA VAL A 41 -14.46 -30.21 19.89
C VAL A 41 -15.91 -29.83 20.26
N ARG A 42 -16.35 -30.11 21.49
CA ARG A 42 -17.65 -29.60 21.99
C ARG A 42 -17.67 -28.08 22.06
N ILE A 43 -16.60 -27.44 22.53
CA ILE A 43 -16.51 -25.97 22.60
C ILE A 43 -16.53 -25.38 21.18
N VAL A 44 -15.79 -25.97 20.24
CA VAL A 44 -15.76 -25.52 18.83
C VAL A 44 -17.13 -25.70 18.18
N LEU A 45 -17.81 -26.84 18.38
CA LEU A 45 -19.16 -27.06 17.83
C LEU A 45 -20.23 -26.19 18.50
N LEU A 46 -20.07 -25.85 19.78
CA LEU A 46 -20.93 -24.89 20.46
C LEU A 46 -20.66 -23.47 19.95
N PHE A 47 -19.42 -23.09 19.69
CA PHE A 47 -19.08 -21.80 19.06
C PHE A 47 -19.62 -21.72 17.63
N PHE A 48 -19.43 -22.77 16.84
CA PHE A 48 -19.92 -22.85 15.47
C PHE A 48 -21.46 -22.90 15.42
N GLY A 49 -22.08 -23.62 16.36
CA GLY A 49 -23.54 -23.67 16.52
C GLY A 49 -24.15 -22.36 17.01
N LEU A 50 -23.45 -21.61 17.87
CA LEU A 50 -23.85 -20.28 18.31
C LEU A 50 -23.75 -19.24 17.18
N ILE A 51 -22.72 -19.37 16.33
CA ILE A 51 -22.56 -18.58 15.10
C ILE A 51 -23.71 -18.85 14.12
N CYS A 52 -24.21 -20.08 14.03
CA CYS A 52 -25.35 -20.43 13.18
C CYS A 52 -26.73 -20.01 13.74
N LEU A 53 -26.83 -19.62 15.01
CA LEU A 53 -28.10 -19.30 15.67
C LEU A 53 -28.31 -17.78 15.88
N TRP A 54 -27.41 -16.94 15.38
CA TRP A 54 -27.54 -15.48 15.43
C TRP A 54 -28.16 -14.99 14.11
N PRO A 55 -29.43 -14.53 14.08
CA PRO A 55 -30.10 -14.01 12.89
C PRO A 55 -29.69 -12.55 12.61
N GLY A 56 -28.42 -12.24 12.81
CA GLY A 56 -27.83 -10.98 12.39
C GLY A 56 -26.96 -11.31 11.20
N ASP A 57 -27.21 -10.65 10.09
CA ASP A 57 -26.44 -10.78 8.86
C ASP A 57 -24.95 -10.69 9.18
N PHE A 58 -24.26 -11.83 9.23
CA PHE A 58 -22.84 -11.86 8.90
C PHE A 58 -22.77 -11.63 7.39
N SER A 59 -23.08 -10.40 6.98
CA SER A 59 -22.77 -9.90 5.67
C SER A 59 -21.25 -9.99 5.59
N PHE A 60 -20.74 -10.97 4.86
CA PHE A 60 -19.38 -10.87 4.37
C PHE A 60 -19.36 -9.56 3.58
N ALA A 61 -18.82 -8.49 4.18
CA ALA A 61 -18.77 -7.17 3.56
C ALA A 61 -18.28 -7.37 2.13
N THR A 62 -19.18 -7.15 1.17
CA THR A 62 -18.83 -7.37 -0.22
C THR A 62 -17.80 -6.32 -0.61
N ALA A 63 -17.01 -6.56 -1.66
CA ALA A 63 -16.10 -5.54 -2.18
C ALA A 63 -16.83 -4.21 -2.48
N ASP A 64 -18.13 -4.29 -2.79
CA ASP A 64 -19.00 -3.14 -3.04
C ASP A 64 -19.40 -2.39 -1.75
N ASP A 65 -19.59 -3.09 -0.63
CA ASP A 65 -19.86 -2.45 0.66
C ASP A 65 -18.63 -1.72 1.19
N TYR A 66 -17.45 -2.33 1.06
CA TYR A 66 -16.17 -1.71 1.40
C TYR A 66 -15.88 -0.46 0.53
N ALA A 67 -16.20 -0.52 -0.76
CA ALA A 67 -16.05 0.62 -1.66
C ALA A 67 -16.99 1.80 -1.31
N ARG A 68 -18.19 1.50 -0.79
CA ARG A 68 -19.16 2.52 -0.35
C ARG A 68 -18.66 3.24 0.90
N GLU A 69 -18.22 2.48 1.91
CA GLU A 69 -17.69 3.02 3.16
C GLU A 69 -16.45 3.91 2.92
N ILE A 70 -15.49 3.46 2.11
CA ILE A 70 -14.33 4.27 1.72
C ILE A 70 -14.75 5.56 1.03
N ARG A 71 -15.78 5.53 0.18
CA ARG A 71 -16.24 6.72 -0.54
C ARG A 71 -16.86 7.74 0.41
N GLU A 72 -17.62 7.29 1.41
CA GLU A 72 -18.18 8.18 2.43
C GLU A 72 -17.06 8.85 3.25
N LEU A 73 -16.06 8.08 3.70
CA LEU A 73 -14.90 8.61 4.42
C LEU A 73 -14.08 9.58 3.55
N ALA A 74 -13.90 9.25 2.27
CA ALA A 74 -13.19 10.10 1.32
C ALA A 74 -13.93 11.45 1.09
N GLN A 75 -15.27 11.41 1.06
CA GLN A 75 -16.11 12.61 0.98
C GLN A 75 -16.11 13.43 2.27
N ALA A 76 -16.00 12.77 3.43
CA ALA A 76 -15.85 13.42 4.73
C ALA A 76 -14.48 14.12 4.89
N GLY A 77 -13.55 13.92 3.96
CA GLY A 77 -12.27 14.62 3.92
C GLY A 77 -11.09 13.83 4.46
N ASP A 78 -11.27 12.55 4.76
CA ASP A 78 -10.18 11.68 5.21
C ASP A 78 -9.18 11.44 4.06
N ALA A 79 -7.94 11.89 4.25
CA ALA A 79 -6.90 11.82 3.23
C ALA A 79 -6.47 10.38 2.91
N GLU A 80 -6.46 9.49 3.91
CA GLU A 80 -6.13 8.07 3.71
C GLU A 80 -7.26 7.36 2.97
N ALA A 81 -8.51 7.66 3.29
CA ALA A 81 -9.66 7.15 2.56
C ALA A 81 -9.71 7.65 1.11
N GLN A 82 -9.39 8.94 0.87
CA GLN A 82 -9.27 9.49 -0.48
C GLN A 82 -8.18 8.76 -1.29
N PHE A 83 -7.05 8.45 -0.66
CA PHE A 83 -5.98 7.67 -1.30
C PHE A 83 -6.37 6.22 -1.56
N ALA A 84 -7.03 5.56 -0.61
CA ALA A 84 -7.56 4.21 -0.76
C ALA A 84 -8.59 4.15 -1.90
N LEU A 85 -9.51 5.12 -1.97
CA LEU A 85 -10.49 5.23 -3.05
C LEU A 85 -9.81 5.40 -4.40
N ALA A 86 -8.79 6.25 -4.47
CA ALA A 86 -8.04 6.43 -5.69
C ALA A 86 -7.34 5.14 -6.15
N GLN A 87 -6.72 4.40 -5.24
CA GLN A 87 -6.10 3.11 -5.58
C GLN A 87 -7.14 2.10 -6.09
N LEU A 88 -8.33 2.07 -5.48
CA LEU A 88 -9.43 1.20 -5.92
C LEU A 88 -9.92 1.53 -7.34
N LEU A 89 -9.98 2.82 -7.66
CA LEU A 89 -10.41 3.33 -8.97
C LEU A 89 -9.30 3.18 -10.04
N ASP A 90 -8.03 3.13 -9.63
CA ASP A 90 -6.88 3.03 -10.53
C ASP A 90 -6.48 1.58 -10.88
N LEU A 91 -7.21 0.58 -10.36
CA LEU A 91 -6.97 -0.82 -10.69
C LEU A 91 -7.10 -1.04 -12.22
N GLY A 92 -6.16 -1.79 -12.79
CA GLY A 92 -6.00 -1.92 -14.26
C GLY A 92 -7.20 -2.52 -15.02
N GLN A 93 -8.20 -3.06 -14.32
CA GLN A 93 -9.45 -3.57 -14.92
C GLN A 93 -10.57 -2.51 -14.97
N ARG A 94 -10.35 -1.31 -14.41
CA ARG A 94 -11.35 -0.24 -14.35
C ARG A 94 -11.39 0.58 -15.66
N PRO A 95 -12.59 1.06 -16.06
CA PRO A 95 -12.75 2.00 -17.19
C PRO A 95 -11.86 3.24 -17.07
N GLU A 96 -11.55 3.90 -18.20
CA GLU A 96 -10.73 5.13 -18.18
C GLU A 96 -11.35 6.26 -17.36
N ARG A 97 -12.68 6.35 -17.32
CA ARG A 97 -13.40 7.31 -16.49
C ARG A 97 -13.04 7.16 -15.01
N ASP A 98 -12.97 5.93 -14.51
CA ASP A 98 -12.64 5.64 -13.12
C ASP A 98 -11.17 5.99 -12.84
N ARG A 99 -10.27 5.72 -13.80
CA ARG A 99 -8.86 6.12 -13.69
C ARG A 99 -8.69 7.64 -13.65
N ALA A 100 -9.49 8.40 -14.40
CA ALA A 100 -9.50 9.88 -14.32
C ALA A 100 -10.05 10.37 -12.97
N GLU A 101 -11.08 9.70 -12.44
CA GLU A 101 -11.60 9.98 -11.09
C GLU A 101 -10.54 9.70 -10.02
N ALA A 102 -9.75 8.62 -10.16
CA ALA A 102 -8.65 8.29 -9.26
C ALA A 102 -7.62 9.42 -9.13
N VAL A 103 -7.26 10.07 -10.24
CA VAL A 103 -6.34 11.23 -10.23
C VAL A 103 -6.93 12.39 -9.42
N THR A 104 -8.24 12.60 -9.51
CA THR A 104 -8.92 13.67 -8.78
C THR A 104 -8.88 13.41 -7.28
N TRP A 105 -9.14 12.17 -6.86
CA TRP A 105 -9.03 11.76 -5.45
C TRP A 105 -7.59 11.80 -4.93
N LEU A 106 -6.60 11.42 -5.75
CA LEU A 106 -5.19 11.57 -5.42
C LEU A 106 -4.79 13.02 -5.17
N ARG A 107 -5.25 13.97 -6.00
CA ARG A 107 -4.97 15.40 -5.78
C ARG A 107 -5.53 15.87 -4.45
N ARG A 108 -6.78 15.51 -4.13
CA ARG A 108 -7.40 15.86 -2.84
C ARG A 108 -6.61 15.31 -1.65
N ALA A 109 -6.23 14.04 -1.70
CA ALA A 109 -5.43 13.41 -0.65
C ALA A 109 -4.06 14.10 -0.50
N ALA A 110 -3.42 14.46 -1.62
CA ALA A 110 -2.16 15.19 -1.63
C ALA A 110 -2.29 16.62 -1.07
N ASP A 111 -3.39 17.32 -1.40
CA ASP A 111 -3.70 18.65 -0.90
C ASP A 111 -4.01 18.65 0.60
N HIS A 112 -4.56 17.55 1.12
CA HIS A 112 -4.72 17.29 2.55
C HIS A 112 -3.42 16.85 3.24
N GLY A 113 -2.29 16.87 2.52
CA GLY A 113 -0.97 16.63 3.09
C GLY A 113 -0.58 15.16 3.17
N LEU A 114 -1.19 14.26 2.39
CA LEU A 114 -0.74 12.87 2.34
C LEU A 114 0.46 12.71 1.39
N ALA A 115 1.63 12.38 1.95
CA ALA A 115 2.86 12.17 1.19
C ALA A 115 2.73 11.06 0.13
N ALA A 116 2.04 9.95 0.48
CA ALA A 116 1.84 8.83 -0.43
C ALA A 116 1.04 9.21 -1.68
N ALA A 117 0.01 10.05 -1.53
CA ALA A 117 -0.77 10.55 -2.66
C ALA A 117 0.05 11.48 -3.56
N SER A 118 0.84 12.38 -2.97
CA SER A 118 1.78 13.23 -3.71
C SER A 118 2.80 12.39 -4.50
N TYR A 119 3.33 11.33 -3.90
CA TYR A 119 4.26 10.43 -4.58
C TYR A 119 3.59 9.67 -5.74
N THR A 120 2.38 9.14 -5.54
CA THR A 120 1.65 8.43 -6.60
C THR A 120 1.26 9.36 -7.76
N LEU A 121 0.94 10.64 -7.49
CA LEU A 121 0.76 11.63 -8.57
C LEU A 121 2.05 11.85 -9.36
N GLY A 122 3.19 11.94 -8.67
CA GLY A 122 4.49 12.02 -9.32
C GLY A 122 4.73 10.87 -10.29
N LEU A 123 4.46 9.62 -9.86
CA LEU A 123 4.59 8.44 -10.72
C LEU A 123 3.66 8.50 -11.95
N LYS A 124 2.42 8.96 -11.77
CA LYS A 124 1.47 9.09 -12.88
C LYS A 124 1.95 10.05 -13.95
N TYR A 125 2.55 11.17 -13.55
CA TYR A 125 3.17 12.14 -14.46
C TYR A 125 4.49 11.64 -15.05
N GLU A 126 5.28 10.86 -14.32
CA GLU A 126 6.57 10.32 -14.80
C GLU A 126 6.38 9.26 -15.89
N PHE A 127 5.45 8.32 -15.69
CA PHE A 127 5.24 7.20 -16.61
C PHE A 127 4.20 7.46 -17.69
N GLY A 128 3.37 8.50 -17.54
CA GLY A 128 2.47 8.94 -18.60
C GLY A 128 1.34 7.97 -18.95
N ALA A 129 0.66 7.40 -17.95
CA ALA A 129 -0.44 6.44 -18.17
C ALA A 129 -1.80 7.13 -18.33
N THR A 130 -2.44 7.50 -17.22
CA THR A 130 -3.74 8.22 -17.20
C THR A 130 -3.57 9.72 -17.44
N LEU A 131 -2.37 10.23 -17.19
CA LEU A 131 -1.98 11.63 -17.39
C LEU A 131 -0.92 11.68 -18.48
N PRO A 132 -0.83 12.77 -19.25
CA PRO A 132 0.29 12.97 -20.16
C PRO A 132 1.60 12.99 -19.38
N LYS A 133 2.65 12.40 -19.96
CA LYS A 133 3.99 12.38 -19.36
C LYS A 133 4.50 13.81 -19.20
N ASP A 134 4.83 14.20 -17.97
CA ASP A 134 5.41 15.51 -17.64
C ASP A 134 6.36 15.37 -16.44
N LEU A 135 7.66 15.39 -16.73
CA LEU A 135 8.70 15.25 -15.70
C LEU A 135 8.79 16.48 -14.78
N LYS A 136 8.37 17.66 -15.24
CA LYS A 136 8.37 18.88 -14.42
C LYS A 136 7.27 18.82 -13.36
N GLU A 137 6.07 18.41 -13.77
CA GLU A 137 4.97 18.14 -12.84
C GLU A 137 5.33 16.98 -11.89
N ALA A 138 5.92 15.89 -12.41
CA ALA A 138 6.37 14.78 -11.57
C ALA A 138 7.35 15.24 -10.48
N ALA A 139 8.36 16.05 -10.84
CA ALA A 139 9.31 16.62 -9.90
C ALA A 139 8.63 17.51 -8.84
N ALA A 140 7.64 18.31 -9.22
CA ALA A 140 6.88 19.14 -8.28
C ALA A 140 6.11 18.29 -7.25
N TRP A 141 5.45 17.22 -7.70
CA TRP A 141 4.72 16.29 -6.82
C TRP A 141 5.65 15.47 -5.93
N TYR A 142 6.76 14.96 -6.47
CA TYR A 142 7.78 14.30 -5.64
C TYR A 142 8.40 15.22 -4.63
N ARG A 143 8.64 16.49 -4.95
CA ARG A 143 9.16 17.47 -4.00
C ARG A 143 8.22 17.67 -2.82
N ARG A 144 6.90 17.70 -3.05
CA ARG A 144 5.91 17.76 -1.96
C ARG A 144 6.01 16.56 -1.04
N ALA A 145 6.08 15.35 -1.59
CA ALA A 145 6.23 14.12 -0.80
C ALA A 145 7.60 14.03 -0.09
N ALA A 146 8.67 14.44 -0.77
CA ALA A 146 10.04 14.39 -0.25
C ALA A 146 10.25 15.35 0.94
N LEU A 147 9.57 16.51 0.92
CA LEU A 147 9.55 17.46 2.03
C LEU A 147 8.79 16.95 3.26
N GLN A 148 7.86 16.01 3.06
CA GLN A 148 7.18 15.29 4.14
C GLN A 148 7.99 14.07 4.64
N ASP A 149 9.29 14.05 4.39
CA ASP A 149 10.22 13.01 4.85
C ASP A 149 10.01 11.63 4.22
N LEU A 150 9.38 11.56 3.03
CA LEU A 150 9.13 10.28 2.36
C LEU A 150 10.38 9.83 1.55
N PRO A 151 11.09 8.75 1.95
CA PRO A 151 12.38 8.39 1.35
C PRO A 151 12.30 7.98 -0.12
N MET A 152 11.21 7.28 -0.51
CA MET A 152 11.00 6.88 -1.91
C MET A 152 10.80 8.10 -2.84
N ALA A 153 10.18 9.17 -2.35
CA ALA A 153 10.02 10.41 -3.10
C ALA A 153 11.33 11.20 -3.20
N GLN A 154 12.11 11.26 -2.11
CA GLN A 154 13.47 11.83 -2.13
C GLN A 154 14.35 11.09 -3.15
N TYR A 155 14.27 9.76 -3.18
CA TYR A 155 14.99 8.95 -4.15
C TYR A 155 14.58 9.24 -5.60
N ARG A 156 13.26 9.19 -5.90
CA ARG A 156 12.76 9.47 -7.26
C ARG A 156 13.09 10.88 -7.73
N LEU A 157 12.91 11.88 -6.87
CA LEU A 157 13.27 13.26 -7.19
C LEU A 157 14.78 13.41 -7.45
N GLY A 158 15.60 12.76 -6.64
CA GLY A 158 17.05 12.74 -6.85
C GLY A 158 17.45 12.09 -8.17
N LEU A 159 16.76 11.02 -8.58
CA LEU A 159 16.96 10.39 -9.88
C LEU A 159 16.50 11.27 -11.05
N LEU A 160 15.39 12.02 -10.92
CA LEU A 160 14.95 12.95 -11.98
C LEU A 160 15.97 14.06 -12.26
N HIS A 161 16.77 14.44 -11.27
CA HIS A 161 17.86 15.41 -11.44
C HIS A 161 19.16 14.77 -11.97
N LEU A 162 19.24 13.43 -11.96
CA LEU A 162 20.32 12.71 -12.61
C LEU A 162 19.96 12.45 -14.08
N PRO A 163 20.96 12.48 -14.97
CA PRO A 163 20.72 12.25 -16.38
C PRO A 163 20.36 10.78 -16.65
N GLU A 164 19.50 10.57 -17.65
CA GLU A 164 19.60 9.40 -18.52
C GLU A 164 20.57 9.66 -19.70
N GLU A 165 20.73 10.92 -20.13
CA GLU A 165 21.65 11.39 -21.18
C GLU A 165 22.48 12.62 -20.76
N GLU A 166 23.70 12.76 -21.29
CA GLU A 166 24.64 13.86 -21.01
C GLU A 166 24.04 15.25 -21.34
N GLY A 167 23.99 16.16 -20.36
CA GLY A 167 23.76 17.60 -20.59
C GLY A 167 22.62 18.26 -19.83
N THR A 168 21.77 17.52 -19.10
CA THR A 168 20.67 18.08 -18.28
C THR A 168 20.84 17.83 -16.78
N ALA A 169 21.98 17.27 -16.37
CA ALA A 169 22.23 16.87 -15.00
C ALA A 169 22.29 18.10 -14.07
N GLU A 170 21.51 18.06 -12.99
CA GLU A 170 21.66 18.96 -11.85
C GLU A 170 22.25 18.16 -10.67
N PRO A 171 23.58 17.95 -10.62
CA PRO A 171 24.20 17.03 -9.66
C PRO A 171 24.07 17.52 -8.21
N VAL A 172 23.94 18.84 -8.01
CA VAL A 172 23.77 19.47 -6.69
C VAL A 172 22.46 19.05 -6.01
N PRO A 173 21.26 19.30 -6.59
CA PRO A 173 20.01 18.84 -6.01
C PRO A 173 19.89 17.31 -6.00
N ALA A 174 20.41 16.61 -7.02
CA ALA A 174 20.46 15.15 -7.03
C ALA A 174 21.19 14.59 -5.79
N PHE A 175 22.42 15.05 -5.55
CA PHE A 175 23.20 14.63 -4.39
C PHE A 175 22.47 14.92 -3.07
N ALA A 176 21.84 16.10 -2.95
CA ALA A 176 21.15 16.49 -1.73
C ALA A 176 19.95 15.57 -1.42
N TRP A 177 19.07 15.34 -2.39
CA TRP A 177 17.89 14.48 -2.20
C TRP A 177 18.26 13.01 -2.01
N LEU A 178 19.23 12.49 -2.78
CA LEU A 178 19.69 11.11 -2.65
C LEU A 178 20.42 10.86 -1.33
N SER A 179 21.12 11.88 -0.81
CA SER A 179 21.72 11.80 0.53
C SER A 179 20.66 11.66 1.62
N LEU A 180 19.56 12.42 1.54
CA LEU A 180 18.45 12.29 2.49
C LEU A 180 17.82 10.90 2.41
N ALA A 181 17.53 10.39 1.21
CA ALA A 181 16.99 9.05 1.04
C ALA A 181 17.94 7.96 1.60
N ALA A 182 19.26 8.14 1.40
CA ALA A 182 20.28 7.24 1.93
C ALA A 182 20.41 7.30 3.46
N GLU A 183 20.16 8.45 4.10
CA GLU A 183 20.11 8.57 5.57
C GLU A 183 18.97 7.71 6.17
N HIS A 184 17.87 7.53 5.43
CA HIS A 184 16.78 6.62 5.79
C HIS A 184 17.04 5.15 5.40
N GLY A 185 18.20 4.84 4.80
CA GLY A 185 18.55 3.49 4.37
C GLY A 185 17.77 3.00 3.14
N TYR A 186 17.23 3.91 2.32
CA TYR A 186 16.46 3.51 1.14
C TYR A 186 17.34 2.73 0.13
N PRO A 187 16.92 1.54 -0.35
CA PRO A 187 17.71 0.73 -1.27
C PRO A 187 18.10 1.48 -2.55
N GLY A 188 19.37 1.37 -2.95
CA GLY A 188 19.90 2.05 -4.15
C GLY A 188 20.15 3.55 -3.98
N ALA A 189 19.68 4.20 -2.91
CA ALA A 189 19.89 5.63 -2.71
C ALA A 189 21.37 5.99 -2.44
N ALA A 190 22.09 5.15 -1.69
CA ALA A 190 23.51 5.38 -1.43
C ALA A 190 24.36 5.31 -2.72
N GLU A 191 24.10 4.31 -3.56
CA GLU A 191 24.77 4.18 -4.85
C GLU A 191 24.43 5.34 -5.79
N ALA A 192 23.14 5.71 -5.89
CA ALA A 192 22.72 6.85 -6.69
C ALA A 192 23.34 8.16 -6.18
N ARG A 193 23.43 8.35 -4.86
CA ARG A 193 24.13 9.49 -4.24
C ARG A 193 25.60 9.52 -4.65
N ASP A 194 26.28 8.37 -4.64
CA ASP A 194 27.70 8.29 -4.99
C ASP A 194 27.93 8.58 -6.47
N ARG A 195 27.02 8.14 -7.35
CA ARG A 195 26.99 8.56 -8.76
C ARG A 195 26.81 10.07 -8.89
N ALA A 196 25.85 10.66 -8.17
CA ALA A 196 25.67 12.12 -8.14
C ALA A 196 26.92 12.85 -7.63
N ALA A 197 27.58 12.30 -6.60
CA ALA A 197 28.79 12.87 -6.01
C ALA A 197 29.99 12.84 -6.97
N ALA A 198 30.09 11.82 -7.82
CA ALA A 198 31.12 11.70 -8.84
C ALA A 198 30.98 12.77 -9.94
N LEU A 199 29.75 13.23 -10.20
CA LEU A 199 29.46 14.29 -11.18
C LEU A 199 29.71 15.71 -10.61
N LEU A 200 29.83 15.87 -9.30
CA LEU A 200 30.04 17.18 -8.67
C LEU A 200 31.47 17.69 -8.91
N THR A 201 31.57 18.91 -9.42
CA THR A 201 32.84 19.65 -9.45
C THR A 201 33.29 20.04 -8.04
N ARG A 202 34.57 20.43 -7.88
CA ARG A 202 35.11 20.88 -6.57
C ARG A 202 34.30 22.04 -5.98
N GLU A 203 33.82 22.95 -6.82
CA GLU A 203 33.08 24.13 -6.41
C GLU A 203 31.65 23.79 -5.94
N GLU A 204 31.04 22.77 -6.54
CA GLU A 204 29.65 22.36 -6.26
C GLU A 204 29.50 21.47 -5.02
N ARG A 205 30.58 20.87 -4.52
CA ARG A 205 30.55 19.99 -3.33
C ARG A 205 30.06 20.70 -2.07
N ASN A 206 30.49 21.94 -1.86
CA ASN A 206 30.09 22.72 -0.69
C ASN A 206 28.61 23.15 -0.78
N PRO A 207 28.13 23.72 -1.91
CA PRO A 207 26.71 23.95 -2.16
C PRO A 207 25.84 22.71 -2.00
N ALA A 208 26.26 21.55 -2.50
CA ALA A 208 25.48 20.32 -2.40
C ALA A 208 25.28 19.87 -0.95
N LYS A 209 26.34 19.91 -0.14
CA LYS A 209 26.24 19.66 1.32
C LYS A 209 25.37 20.71 2.02
N GLY A 210 25.53 21.98 1.68
CA GLY A 210 24.72 23.07 2.24
C GLY A 210 23.23 22.93 1.92
N LEU A 211 22.90 22.55 0.69
CA LEU A 211 21.52 22.28 0.26
C LEU A 211 20.92 21.11 1.04
N ARG A 212 21.66 20.00 1.19
CA ARG A 212 21.23 18.85 1.98
C ARG A 212 20.86 19.26 3.41
N GLU A 213 21.72 20.00 4.10
CA GLU A 213 21.44 20.44 5.47
C GLU A 213 20.24 21.39 5.54
N LYS A 214 20.10 22.30 4.57
CA LYS A 214 18.93 23.19 4.48
C LYS A 214 17.63 22.40 4.32
N LEU A 215 17.61 21.42 3.42
CA LEU A 215 16.45 20.55 3.21
C LEU A 215 16.13 19.72 4.45
N ARG A 216 17.15 19.16 5.11
CA ARG A 216 17.01 18.43 6.38
C ARG A 216 16.37 19.29 7.48
N GLN A 217 16.79 20.54 7.60
CA GLN A 217 16.19 21.48 8.56
C GLN A 217 14.74 21.80 8.19
N GLN A 218 14.45 22.03 6.91
CA GLN A 218 13.09 22.30 6.43
C GLN A 218 12.15 21.13 6.73
N ILE A 219 12.56 19.89 6.45
CA ILE A 219 11.78 18.68 6.75
C ILE A 219 11.54 18.56 8.27
N ARG A 220 12.58 18.76 9.08
CA ARG A 220 12.45 18.75 10.55
C ARG A 220 11.49 19.81 11.08
N GLN A 221 11.44 20.99 10.46
CA GLN A 221 10.50 22.04 10.85
C GLN A 221 9.07 21.70 10.46
N GLN A 222 8.86 21.08 9.30
CA GLN A 222 7.53 20.63 8.89
C GLN A 222 6.98 19.54 9.80
N ARG A 223 7.82 18.62 10.30
CA ARG A 223 7.41 17.58 11.27
C ARG A 223 6.98 18.12 12.64
N LYS A 224 7.28 19.38 12.97
CA LYS A 224 6.96 20.00 14.27
C LYS A 224 5.66 20.83 14.25
N LYS A 225 5.06 21.03 13.08
CA LYS A 225 3.80 21.74 12.90
C LYS A 225 2.66 20.73 12.87
#